data_AF-A0A9Q3ILJ2-F1
#
_entry.id   AF-A0A9Q3ILJ2-F1
#
_cell.length_a   1.000
_cell.length_b   1.000
_cell.length_c   1.000
_cell.angle_alpha   90.00
_cell.angle_beta   90.00
_cell.angle_gamma   90.00
#
_symmetry.space_group_name_H-M   'P 1'
#
loop_
_entity.id
_entity.type
_entity.pdbx_description
1 polymer ?
#
loop_
_entity_poly.entity_id
_entity_poly.type
_entity_poly.pdbx_seq_one_letter_code
_entity_poly.pdbx_strand_id
1 'polypeptide(L)'
;MLNLERPYPPLLRRPAYPAGPRAREALESHIDEFMKWGFLRKVVHEESEVTIPVIITWHDEKIIMAGYFGALNTYTITDRYPIPRIHETFNQLSKARFITSMDDLKG
;
A
#
# COMPACT_ATOMS: atom_id res chain seq x y z
N MET A 1 3.14 9.27 9.61
CA MET A 1 3.65 9.32 11.00
C MET A 1 2.69 8.50 11.86
N LEU A 2 3.21 7.65 12.75
CA LEU A 2 2.36 6.86 13.65
C LEU A 2 1.90 7.72 14.83
N ASN A 3 0.74 7.44 15.38
CA ASN A 3 0.17 8.16 16.53
C ASN A 3 0.62 7.60 17.89
N LEU A 4 1.65 6.77 17.93
CA LEU A 4 2.14 6.11 19.13
C LEU A 4 3.67 6.08 19.18
N GLU A 5 4.19 5.99 20.41
CA GLU A 5 5.62 5.92 20.69
C GLU A 5 6.09 4.46 20.84
N ARG A 6 7.40 4.26 20.76
CA ARG A 6 8.00 2.93 20.97
C ARG A 6 7.87 2.52 22.45
N PRO A 7 7.73 1.21 22.74
CA PRO A 7 7.68 0.08 21.81
C PRO A 7 6.33 -0.07 21.12
N TYR A 8 6.35 -0.46 19.84
CA TYR A 8 5.14 -0.68 19.05
C TYR A 8 4.35 -1.92 19.49
N PRO A 9 3.01 -1.91 19.38
CA PRO A 9 2.17 -3.02 19.80
C PRO A 9 2.43 -4.28 18.95
N PRO A 10 2.23 -5.48 19.50
CA PRO A 10 2.41 -6.74 18.77
C PRO A 10 1.60 -6.83 17.47
N LEU A 11 0.49 -6.11 17.36
CA LEU A 11 -0.29 -6.02 16.12
C LEU A 11 0.49 -5.47 14.93
N LEU A 12 1.54 -4.68 15.17
CA LEU A 12 2.44 -4.16 14.13
C LEU A 12 3.60 -5.11 13.83
N ARG A 13 3.70 -6.27 14.50
CA ARG A 13 4.71 -7.31 14.26
C ARG A 13 4.03 -8.62 13.87
N ARG A 14 3.31 -8.61 12.75
CA ARG A 14 2.61 -9.80 12.28
C ARG A 14 3.54 -10.68 11.43
N PRO A 15 3.53 -12.01 11.64
CA PRO A 15 4.26 -12.94 10.79
C PRO A 15 3.66 -12.96 9.38
N ALA A 16 4.45 -13.40 8.41
CA ALA A 16 3.93 -13.67 7.07
C ALA A 16 2.89 -14.79 7.12
N TYR A 17 1.84 -14.68 6.31
CA TYR A 17 0.86 -15.75 6.19
C TYR A 17 1.45 -16.92 5.39
N PRO A 18 1.06 -18.16 5.70
CA PRO A 18 1.42 -19.31 4.88
C PRO A 18 0.93 -19.13 3.44
N ALA A 19 1.83 -19.31 2.47
CA ALA A 19 1.52 -19.22 1.06
C ALA A 19 1.70 -20.58 0.38
N GLY A 20 0.75 -20.96 -0.49
CA GLY A 20 0.90 -22.15 -1.33
C GLY A 20 1.98 -21.97 -2.40
N PRO A 21 2.44 -23.05 -3.06
CA PRO A 21 3.56 -23.02 -4.00
C PRO A 21 3.40 -21.97 -5.10
N ARG A 22 2.24 -21.96 -5.77
CA ARG A 22 1.90 -20.99 -6.82
C ARG A 22 1.93 -19.52 -6.34
N ALA A 23 1.48 -19.27 -5.12
CA ALA A 23 1.50 -17.92 -4.55
C ALA A 23 2.93 -17.50 -4.18
N ARG A 24 3.78 -18.46 -3.77
CA ARG A 24 5.18 -18.21 -3.43
C ARG A 24 6.00 -17.84 -4.66
N GLU A 25 5.86 -18.57 -5.76
CA GLU A 25 6.50 -18.25 -7.04
C GLU A 25 6.10 -16.86 -7.55
N ALA A 26 4.81 -16.55 -7.48
CA ALA A 26 4.27 -15.25 -7.86
C ALA A 26 4.81 -14.10 -6.98
N LEU A 27 4.96 -14.36 -5.68
CA LEU A 27 5.53 -13.40 -4.71
C LEU A 27 7.02 -13.16 -5.00
N GLU A 28 7.79 -14.22 -5.22
CA GLU A 28 9.23 -14.16 -5.54
C GLU A 28 9.46 -13.33 -6.81
N SER A 29 8.72 -13.60 -7.89
CA SER A 29 8.80 -12.82 -9.14
C SER A 29 8.53 -11.32 -8.93
N HIS A 30 7.47 -10.97 -8.18
CA HIS A 30 7.15 -9.57 -7.90
C HIS A 30 8.20 -8.89 -7.01
N ILE A 31 8.72 -9.60 -6.00
CA ILE A 31 9.77 -9.05 -5.12
C ILE A 31 11.01 -8.74 -5.95
N ASP A 32 11.43 -9.64 -6.84
CA ASP A 32 12.61 -9.44 -7.69
C ASP A 32 12.44 -8.24 -8.64
N GLU A 33 11.27 -8.09 -9.25
CA GLU A 33 10.93 -6.92 -10.07
C GLU A 33 10.99 -5.62 -9.27
N PHE A 34 10.38 -5.59 -8.08
CA PHE A 34 10.38 -4.41 -7.22
C PHE A 34 11.77 -4.09 -6.65
N MET A 35 12.61 -5.10 -6.39
CA MET A 35 14.01 -4.88 -6.05
C MET A 35 14.79 -4.31 -7.23
N LYS A 36 14.56 -4.81 -8.45
CA LYS A 36 15.20 -4.32 -9.68
C LYS A 36 14.83 -2.87 -9.99
N TRP A 37 13.58 -2.48 -9.77
CA TRP A 37 13.12 -1.10 -9.92
C TRP A 37 13.56 -0.18 -8.77
N GLY A 38 14.09 -0.74 -7.68
CA GLY A 38 14.53 0.01 -6.51
C GLY A 38 13.39 0.45 -5.58
N PHE A 39 12.19 -0.13 -5.72
CA PHE A 39 11.06 0.11 -4.82
C PHE A 39 11.19 -0.63 -3.48
N LEU A 40 11.80 -1.81 -3.49
CA LEU A 40 12.05 -2.61 -2.30
C LEU A 40 13.54 -2.71 -2.00
N ARG A 41 13.85 -2.84 -0.70
CA ARG A 41 15.19 -3.11 -0.17
C ARG A 41 15.10 -4.15 0.92
N LYS A 42 16.08 -5.06 0.96
CA LYS A 42 16.22 -6.01 2.06
C LYS A 42 16.58 -5.27 3.35
N VAL A 43 15.87 -5.57 4.44
CA VAL A 43 16.10 -5.01 5.78
C VAL A 43 16.40 -6.16 6.74
N VAL A 44 17.31 -5.95 7.69
CA VAL A 44 17.62 -6.96 8.72
C VAL A 44 16.49 -6.97 9.75
N HIS A 45 16.12 -8.16 10.24
CA HIS A 45 14.97 -8.31 11.13
C HIS A 45 15.07 -7.45 12.41
N GLU A 46 16.28 -7.25 12.93
CA GLU A 46 16.56 -6.43 14.11
C GLU A 46 16.28 -4.93 13.89
N GLU A 47 16.38 -4.46 12.65
CA GLU A 47 16.08 -3.08 12.27
C GLU A 47 14.58 -2.85 12.00
N SER A 48 13.82 -3.93 11.80
CA SER A 48 12.41 -3.87 11.42
C SER A 48 11.51 -4.03 12.64
N GLU A 49 11.13 -2.91 13.23
CA GLU A 49 10.21 -2.91 14.39
C GLU A 49 8.74 -3.15 14.00
N VAL A 50 8.42 -3.02 12.71
CA VAL A 50 7.09 -3.18 12.12
C VAL A 50 7.16 -4.17 10.97
N THR A 51 6.32 -5.19 11.01
CA THR A 51 6.18 -6.23 9.98
C THR A 51 4.72 -6.40 9.62
N ILE A 52 4.44 -6.36 8.32
CA ILE A 52 3.10 -6.41 7.75
C ILE A 52 3.06 -7.59 6.78
N PRO A 53 2.08 -8.49 6.90
CA PRO A 53 1.99 -9.62 5.99
C PRO A 53 1.54 -9.13 4.61
N VAL A 54 2.09 -9.79 3.59
CA VAL A 54 1.72 -9.60 2.19
C VAL A 54 0.86 -10.77 1.75
N ILE A 55 -0.16 -10.48 0.96
CA ILE A 55 -1.04 -11.46 0.35
C ILE A 55 -0.97 -11.33 -1.18
N ILE A 56 -1.16 -12.46 -1.86
CA ILE A 56 -1.35 -12.48 -3.31
C ILE A 56 -2.85 -12.60 -3.58
N THR A 57 -3.38 -11.70 -4.40
CA THR A 57 -4.71 -11.83 -4.98
C THR A 57 -4.62 -12.01 -6.49
N TRP A 58 -5.57 -12.75 -7.04
CA TRP A 58 -5.68 -13.00 -8.47
C TRP A 58 -6.83 -12.17 -9.00
N HIS A 59 -6.57 -11.36 -10.02
CA HIS A 59 -7.59 -10.57 -10.70
C HIS A 59 -7.45 -10.77 -12.20
N ASP A 60 -8.39 -11.49 -12.80
CA ASP A 60 -8.32 -11.97 -14.17
C ASP A 60 -7.00 -12.71 -14.45
N GLU A 61 -6.20 -12.20 -15.38
CA GLU A 61 -4.89 -12.73 -15.76
C GLU A 61 -3.75 -12.11 -14.93
N LYS A 62 -4.05 -11.12 -14.07
CA LYS A 62 -3.05 -10.39 -13.29
C LYS A 62 -2.95 -10.92 -11.88
N ILE A 63 -1.70 -11.01 -11.44
CA ILE A 63 -1.33 -11.29 -10.06
C ILE A 63 -1.10 -9.94 -9.39
N ILE A 64 -1.71 -9.73 -8.22
CA ILE A 64 -1.52 -8.51 -7.45
C ILE A 64 -0.96 -8.88 -6.08
N MET A 65 0.21 -8.33 -5.78
CA MET A 65 0.77 -8.33 -4.44
C MET A 65 0.15 -7.19 -3.63
N ALA A 66 -0.50 -7.51 -2.51
CA ALA A 66 -1.15 -6.52 -1.64
C ALA A 66 -0.65 -6.64 -0.20
N GLY A 67 -0.27 -5.52 0.41
CA GLY A 67 0.06 -5.45 1.83
C GLY A 67 -1.19 -5.36 2.69
N TYR A 68 -1.25 -6.12 3.79
CA TYR A 68 -2.38 -6.08 4.72
C TYR A 68 -2.21 -4.95 5.75
N PHE A 69 -2.49 -3.71 5.35
CA PHE A 69 -2.27 -2.52 6.18
C PHE A 69 -3.34 -2.25 7.25
N GLY A 70 -4.31 -3.14 7.44
CA GLY A 70 -5.43 -2.91 8.36
C GLY A 70 -4.99 -2.57 9.80
N ALA A 71 -3.97 -3.25 10.31
CA ALA A 71 -3.41 -2.93 11.62
C ALA A 71 -2.65 -1.60 11.63
N LEU A 72 -1.87 -1.32 10.58
CA LEU A 72 -1.08 -0.09 10.46
C LEU A 72 -1.98 1.15 10.39
N ASN A 73 -3.08 1.06 9.66
CA ASN A 73 -4.00 2.18 9.44
C ASN A 73 -4.62 2.70 10.76
N THR A 74 -4.92 1.81 11.71
CA THR A 74 -5.42 2.19 13.05
C THR A 74 -4.45 3.07 13.84
N TYR A 75 -3.16 2.93 13.54
CA TYR A 75 -2.07 3.63 14.22
C TYR A 75 -1.47 4.77 13.40
N THR A 76 -2.02 5.05 12.23
CA THR A 76 -1.53 6.09 11.33
C THR A 76 -2.28 7.37 11.60
N ILE A 77 -1.54 8.48 11.75
CA ILE A 77 -2.16 9.80 11.86
C ILE A 77 -2.87 10.10 10.54
N THR A 78 -4.16 10.45 10.61
CA THR A 78 -4.95 10.81 9.44
C THR A 78 -4.40 12.05 8.76
N ASP A 79 -4.53 12.10 7.44
CA ASP A 79 -4.13 13.28 6.66
C ASP A 79 -4.91 14.53 7.12
N ARG A 80 -4.20 15.66 7.20
CA ARG A 80 -4.80 16.97 7.51
C ARG A 80 -5.49 17.59 6.29
N TYR A 81 -5.15 17.15 5.08
CA TYR A 81 -5.70 17.65 3.82
C TYR A 81 -6.30 16.50 3.00
N PRO A 82 -7.49 16.02 3.37
CA PRO A 82 -8.14 14.94 2.63
C PRO A 82 -8.44 15.36 1.19
N ILE A 83 -8.42 14.38 0.28
CA ILE A 83 -8.87 14.58 -1.10
C ILE A 83 -10.30 15.15 -1.07
N PRO A 84 -10.57 16.24 -1.80
CA PRO A 84 -11.89 16.87 -1.81
C PRO A 84 -12.95 15.87 -2.26
N ARG A 85 -14.15 15.97 -1.68
CA ARG A 85 -15.25 15.11 -2.09
C ARG A 85 -15.65 15.44 -3.51
N ILE A 86 -16.16 14.44 -4.22
CA ILE A 86 -16.56 14.55 -5.63
C ILE A 86 -17.45 15.78 -5.88
N HIS A 87 -18.42 16.07 -5.00
CA HIS A 87 -19.31 17.24 -5.14
C HIS A 87 -18.61 18.58 -4.91
N GLU A 88 -17.63 18.64 -4.01
CA GLU A 88 -16.83 19.86 -3.78
C GLU A 88 -16.01 20.18 -5.04
N THR A 89 -15.40 19.16 -5.64
CA THR A 89 -14.68 19.27 -6.90
C THR A 89 -15.60 19.72 -8.03
N PHE A 90 -16.79 19.13 -8.19
CA PHE A 90 -17.76 19.56 -9.21
C PHE A 90 -18.27 20.99 -9.01
N ASN A 91 -18.52 21.39 -7.76
CA ASN A 91 -18.92 22.76 -7.45
C ASN A 91 -17.81 23.76 -7.84
N GLN A 92 -16.55 23.42 -7.61
CA GLN A 92 -15.41 24.24 -8.04
C GLN A 92 -15.31 24.34 -9.57
N LEU A 93 -15.56 23.23 -10.27
CA LEU A 93 -15.53 23.17 -11.74
C LEU A 93 -16.78 23.75 -12.42
N SER A 94 -17.85 24.04 -11.68
CA SER A 94 -19.15 24.47 -12.22
C SER A 94 -19.11 25.74 -13.07
N LYS A 95 -18.10 26.60 -12.87
CA LYS A 95 -17.92 27.85 -13.63
C LYS A 95 -16.95 27.69 -14.81
N ALA A 96 -16.34 26.53 -14.99
CA ALA A 96 -15.41 26.28 -16.07
C ALA A 96 -16.16 26.12 -17.40
N ARG A 97 -15.68 26.81 -18.45
CA ARG A 97 -16.26 26.70 -19.80
C ARG A 97 -15.81 25.44 -20.54
N PHE A 98 -14.63 24.92 -20.20
CA PHE A 98 -14.04 23.73 -20.79
C PHE A 98 -13.39 22.90 -19.68
N ILE A 99 -13.55 21.58 -19.76
CA ILE A 99 -12.94 20.61 -18.85
C ILE A 99 -12.14 19.63 -19.70
N THR A 100 -10.86 19.47 -19.38
CA THR A 100 -9.99 18.46 -19.99
C THR A 100 -9.56 17.50 -18.91
N SER A 101 -9.68 16.20 -19.17
CA SER A 101 -9.27 15.14 -18.25
C SER A 101 -8.03 14.45 -18.80
N MET A 102 -7.07 14.18 -17.92
CA MET A 102 -5.88 13.37 -18.18
C MET A 102 -5.80 12.31 -17.07
N ASP A 103 -5.59 11.06 -17.45
CA ASP A 103 -5.39 9.95 -16.52
C ASP A 103 -3.91 9.57 -16.57
N ASP A 104 -3.26 9.53 -15.40
CA ASP A 104 -1.90 9.02 -15.27
C ASP A 104 -1.97 7.56 -14.85
N LEU A 105 -1.93 6.67 -15.85
CA LEU A 105 -2.11 5.23 -15.67
C LEU A 105 -0.97 4.57 -14.90
N LYS A 106 0.18 5.24 -14.72
CA LYS A 106 1.35 4.74 -13.98
C LYS A 106 2.22 5.90 -13.43
N GLY A 107 1.85 6.38 -12.24
CA GLY A 107 2.77 7.08 -11.34
C GLY A 107 3.73 6.15 -10.63
#